data_AF-A0A926Q1T4-F1
#
_entry.id   AF-A0A926Q1T4-F1
#
_cell.length_a   1.000
_cell.length_b   1.000
_cell.length_c   1.000
_cell.angle_alpha   90.00
_cell.angle_beta   90.00
_cell.angle_gamma   90.00
#
_symmetry.space_group_name_H-M   'P 1'
#
loop_
_entity.id
_entity.type
_entity.pdbx_description
1 polymer ?
#
loop_
_entity_poly.entity_id
_entity_poly.type
_entity_poly.pdbx_seq_one_letter_code
_entity_poly.pdbx_strand_id
1 'polypeptide(L)' 'MKHLNKYGVEELNENELSNINGGLNIDGILEVLNGIVSIVTAHMDAALDAVRDFISDFLGGING' A
#
# COMPACT_ATOMS: atom_id res chain seq x y z
N MET A 1 -24.84 15.24 24.71
CA MET A 1 -24.53 16.70 24.61
C MET A 1 -25.29 17.61 25.58
N LYS A 2 -26.51 17.29 26.07
CA LYS A 2 -27.38 18.23 26.83
C LYS A 2 -26.82 18.83 28.15
N HIS A 3 -25.65 18.40 28.63
CA HIS A 3 -25.01 18.93 29.85
C HIS A 3 -23.51 19.25 29.70
N LEU A 4 -22.95 19.22 28.49
CA LEU A 4 -21.53 19.48 28.25
C LEU A 4 -21.26 20.94 27.83
N ASN A 5 -22.25 21.65 27.28
CA ASN A 5 -22.14 23.07 26.93
C ASN A 5 -21.77 23.96 28.13
N LYS A 6 -22.19 23.61 29.36
CA LYS A 6 -21.81 24.34 30.59
C LYS A 6 -20.33 24.23 30.94
N TYR A 7 -19.60 23.33 30.28
CA TYR A 7 -18.16 23.12 30.43
C TYR A 7 -17.38 23.61 29.20
N GLY A 8 -18.02 24.34 28.28
CA GLY A 8 -17.36 24.85 27.07
C GLY A 8 -16.90 23.75 26.11
N VAL A 9 -17.50 22.56 26.18
CA VAL A 9 -17.19 21.46 25.26
C VAL A 9 -17.83 21.77 23.92
N GLU A 10 -17.00 21.91 22.91
CA GLU A 10 -17.39 22.12 21.52
C GLU A 10 -17.11 20.85 20.69
N GLU A 11 -17.87 20.66 19.62
CA GLU A 11 -17.62 19.58 18.67
C GLU A 11 -16.39 19.90 17.83
N LEU A 12 -15.50 18.92 17.67
CA LEU A 12 -14.27 19.10 16.90
C LEU A 12 -14.59 19.32 15.42
N ASN A 13 -13.88 20.24 14.80
CA ASN A 13 -13.93 20.41 13.36
C ASN A 13 -13.08 19.35 12.62
N GLU A 14 -13.23 19.27 11.30
CA GLU A 14 -12.52 18.30 10.46
C GLU A 14 -10.99 18.38 10.60
N ASN A 15 -10.43 19.58 10.76
CA ASN A 15 -8.98 19.76 10.92
C ASN A 15 -8.51 19.24 12.28
N GLU A 16 -9.28 19.49 13.35
CA GLU A 16 -8.96 19.00 14.68
C GLU A 16 -9.04 17.47 14.75
N LEU A 17 -10.06 16.88 14.13
CA LEU A 17 -10.19 15.44 13.99
C LEU A 17 -9.03 14.84 13.18
N SER A 18 -8.67 15.47 12.06
CA SER A 18 -7.52 15.06 11.22
C SER A 18 -6.20 15.10 12.00
N ASN A 19 -5.96 16.20 12.73
CA ASN A 19 -4.75 16.36 13.54
C ASN A 19 -4.67 15.36 14.69
N ILE A 20 -5.79 15.05 15.37
CA ILE A 20 -5.85 14.01 16.41
C ILE A 20 -5.58 12.63 15.82
N ASN A 21 -6.07 12.37 14.61
CA ASN A 21 -5.78 11.15 13.87
C ASN A 21 -4.37 11.16 13.25
N GLY A 22 -3.50 12.10 13.62
CA GLY A 22 -2.12 12.19 13.13
C GLY A 22 -2.01 12.48 11.63
N GLY A 23 -3.05 13.04 11.02
CA GLY A 23 -3.14 13.23 9.58
C GLY A 23 -3.23 11.92 8.80
N LEU A 24 -3.56 10.80 9.46
CA LEU A 24 -3.72 9.49 8.82
C LEU A 24 -4.92 9.54 7.87
N ASN A 25 -4.63 9.77 6.59
CA ASN A 25 -5.57 9.60 5.51
C ASN A 25 -5.47 8.16 4.98
N ILE A 26 -6.60 7.45 5.00
CA ILE A 26 -6.73 6.09 4.43
C ILE A 26 -6.21 6.07 2.98
N ASP A 27 -6.50 7.10 2.19
CA ASP A 27 -6.09 7.15 0.79
C ASP A 27 -4.56 7.15 0.65
N GLY A 28 -3.85 7.90 1.49
CA GLY A 28 -2.38 7.95 1.46
C GLY A 28 -1.75 6.63 1.90
N ILE A 29 -2.35 5.93 2.86
CA ILE A 29 -1.90 4.59 3.28
C ILE A 29 -2.11 3.58 2.15
N LEU A 30 -3.27 3.62 1.48
CA LEU A 30 -3.58 2.74 0.35
C LEU A 30 -2.63 2.99 -0.83
N GLU A 31 -2.27 4.25 -1.11
CA GLU A 31 -1.29 4.59 -2.14
C GLU A 31 0.08 3.97 -1.86
N VAL A 32 0.58 4.07 -0.62
CA VAL A 32 1.84 3.45 -0.21
C VAL A 32 1.78 1.93 -0.35
N LEU A 33 0.67 1.30 0.11
CA LEU A 33 0.50 -0.15 0.00
C LEU A 33 0.45 -0.61 -1.47
N ASN A 34 -0.24 0.12 -2.34
CA ASN A 34 -0.27 -0.16 -3.77
C ASN A 34 1.13 -0.05 -4.41
N GLY A 35 1.92 0.94 -4.02
CA GLY A 35 3.31 1.07 -4.45
C GLY A 35 4.17 -0.13 -4.05
N ILE A 36 4.05 -0.60 -2.80
CA ILE A 36 4.76 -1.79 -2.31
C ILE A 36 4.35 -3.03 -3.11
N VAL A 37 3.05 -3.25 -3.30
CA VAL A 37 2.53 -4.39 -4.08
C VAL A 37 3.08 -4.35 -5.51
N SER A 38 3.06 -3.18 -6.16
CA SER A 38 3.59 -3.03 -7.51
C SER A 38 5.07 -3.38 -7.62
N ILE A 39 5.89 -2.99 -6.62
CA ILE A 39 7.32 -3.33 -6.60
C ILE A 39 7.50 -4.84 -6.47
N VAL A 40 6.78 -5.48 -5.55
CA VAL A 40 6.88 -6.93 -5.31
C VAL A 40 6.47 -7.71 -6.56
N THR A 41 5.35 -7.34 -7.19
CA THR A 41 4.88 -7.98 -8.43
C THR A 41 5.91 -7.87 -9.54
N ALA A 42 6.49 -6.68 -9.77
CA ALA A 42 7.50 -6.50 -10.81
C ALA A 42 8.75 -7.38 -10.61
N HIS A 43 9.19 -7.56 -9.36
CA HIS A 43 10.31 -8.46 -9.05
C HIS A 43 9.95 -9.94 -9.26
N MET A 44 8.71 -10.33 -8.93
CA MET A 44 8.23 -11.70 -9.17
C MET A 44 8.15 -12.02 -10.65
N ASP A 45 7.68 -11.09 -11.48
CA ASP A 45 7.61 -11.25 -12.93
C ASP A 45 9.02 -11.43 -13.52
N ALA A 46 9.97 -10.59 -13.12
CA ALA A 46 11.36 -10.71 -13.57
C ALA A 46 11.99 -12.05 -13.16
N ALA A 47 11.71 -12.55 -11.95
CA ALA A 47 12.17 -13.85 -11.50
C ALA A 47 11.55 -15.01 -12.31
N LEU A 48 10.26 -14.91 -12.64
CA LEU A 48 9.57 -15.89 -13.49
C LEU A 48 10.16 -15.92 -14.89
N ASP A 49 10.46 -14.76 -15.47
CA ASP A 49 11.07 -14.69 -16.80
C ASP A 49 12.48 -15.29 -16.80
N ALA A 50 13.30 -15.01 -15.78
CA ALA A 50 14.61 -15.64 -15.64
C ALA A 50 14.53 -17.18 -15.55
N VAL A 51 13.52 -17.72 -14.86
CA VAL A 51 13.29 -19.17 -14.79
C VAL A 51 12.84 -19.72 -16.15
N ARG A 52 11.97 -19.01 -16.87
CA ARG A 52 11.54 -19.40 -18.23
C ARG A 52 12.70 -19.44 -19.21
N ASP A 53 13.57 -18.45 -19.16
CA ASP A 53 14.77 -18.38 -19.99
C ASP A 53 15.70 -19.55 -19.70
N PHE A 54 15.99 -19.83 -18.42
CA PHE A 54 16.80 -20.97 -18.01
C PHE A 54 16.24 -22.31 -18.52
N ILE A 55 14.92 -22.52 -18.38
CA ILE A 55 14.28 -23.74 -18.87
C ILE A 55 14.38 -23.84 -20.39
N SER A 56 14.17 -22.72 -21.10
CA SER A 56 14.24 -22.67 -22.56
C SER A 56 15.64 -23.00 -23.07
N ASP A 57 16.66 -22.43 -22.45
CA ASP A 57 18.07 -22.71 -22.76
C ASP A 57 18.44 -24.17 -22.48
N PHE A 58 18.02 -24.70 -21.33
CA PHE A 58 18.27 -26.09 -20.96
C PHE A 58 17.64 -27.06 -21.96
N LEU A 59 16.37 -26.84 -22.32
CA LEU A 59 15.66 -27.68 -23.29
C LEU A 59 16.22 -27.51 -24.72
N GLY A 60 16.62 -26.29 -25.09
CA GLY A 60 17.30 -26.03 -26.36
C GLY A 60 18.61 -26.79 -26.48
N GLY A 61 19.40 -26.86 -25.41
CA GLY A 61 20.63 -27.63 -25.35
C GLY A 61 20.45 -29.15 -25.39
N ILE A 62 19.31 -29.68 -24.94
CA ILE A 62 18.99 -31.12 -25.02
C ILE A 62 18.54 -31.53 -26.42
N ASN A 63 17.84 -30.65 -27.14
CA ASN A 63 17.29 -30.93 -28.47
C ASN A 63 18.25 -30.59 -29.62
N GLY A 64 19.44 -30.07 -29.32
CA GLY A 64 20.49 -29.68 -30.28
C GLY A 64 21.52 -30.77 -30.57
#